data_AF-A0A087UFZ7-F1
#
_entry.id   AF-A0A087UFZ7-F1
#
_cell.length_a   1.000
_cell.length_b   1.000
_cell.length_c   1.000
_cell.angle_alpha   90.00
_cell.angle_beta   90.00
_cell.angle_gamma   90.00
#
_symmetry.space_group_name_H-M   'P 1'
#
loop_
_entity.id
_entity.type
_entity.pdbx_description
1 polymer ?
#
loop_
_entity_poly.entity_id
_entity_poly.type
_entity_poly.pdbx_seq_one_letter_code
_entity_poly.pdbx_strand_id
1 'polypeptide(L)'
;MVLVRPQLPSSVTLGDLEEYDPLFQHISRIFVVAAPQAHQNISVLVFPDVDTAEKVLLKQVITMDGQNYTVSTAYVTDSWSSQNIVLLNTMVFLTQVPSSVSDTDILEKLPENIKSSVSKVNIHAEKSLAVLILNDPDMINSIIKLNNITFESKVASIAPAHLVIELP
;
A
#
# COMPACT_ATOMS: atom_id res chain seq x y z
N MET A 1 -3.46 -2.74 -5.43
CA MET A 1 -2.63 -1.60 -5.90
C MET A 1 -2.11 -1.92 -7.29
N VAL A 2 -1.85 -0.91 -8.11
CA VAL A 2 -1.35 -1.05 -9.49
C VAL A 2 -0.13 -0.14 -9.68
N LEU A 3 0.90 -0.63 -10.35
CA LEU A 3 2.09 0.13 -10.75
C LEU A 3 1.92 0.63 -12.19
N VAL A 4 2.19 1.91 -12.42
CA VAL A 4 2.13 2.56 -13.73
C VAL A 4 3.53 3.03 -14.12
N ARG A 5 3.99 2.65 -15.30
CA ARG A 5 5.31 3.02 -15.85
C ARG A 5 5.19 3.60 -17.26
N PRO A 6 5.88 4.72 -17.58
CA PRO A 6 6.68 5.54 -16.66
C PRO A 6 5.79 6.27 -15.63
N GLN A 7 6.37 7.00 -14.68
CA GLN A 7 5.61 7.86 -13.76
C GLN A 7 4.61 8.74 -14.54
N LEU A 8 3.38 8.82 -14.03
CA LEU A 8 2.38 9.77 -14.48
C LEU A 8 2.86 11.21 -14.26
N PRO A 9 2.61 12.13 -15.20
CA PRO A 9 2.98 13.53 -15.04
C PRO A 9 2.42 14.12 -13.74
N SER A 10 3.20 14.95 -13.05
CA SER A 10 2.78 15.56 -11.78
C SER A 10 1.58 16.51 -11.91
N SER A 11 1.27 16.95 -13.14
CA SER A 11 0.09 17.75 -13.46
C SER A 11 -1.20 16.95 -13.60
N VAL A 12 -1.12 15.62 -13.76
CA VAL A 12 -2.29 14.76 -13.94
C VAL A 12 -3.06 14.67 -12.62
N THR A 13 -4.34 15.02 -12.69
CA THR A 13 -5.30 14.89 -11.60
C THR A 13 -6.08 13.58 -11.72
N LEU A 14 -6.84 13.24 -10.67
CA LEU A 14 -7.78 12.11 -10.72
C LEU A 14 -8.87 12.30 -11.77
N GLY A 15 -9.35 13.53 -11.96
CA GLY A 15 -10.35 13.85 -12.97
C GLY A 15 -9.82 13.62 -14.38
N ASP A 16 -8.58 14.03 -14.65
CA ASP A 16 -7.94 13.77 -15.95
C ASP A 16 -7.85 12.27 -16.22
N LEU A 17 -7.47 11.46 -15.23
CA LEU A 17 -7.41 10.00 -15.36
C LEU A 17 -8.78 9.40 -15.70
N GLU A 18 -9.84 9.84 -15.02
CA GLU A 18 -11.20 9.38 -15.29
C GLU A 18 -11.64 9.62 -16.74
N GLU A 19 -11.21 10.73 -17.36
CA GLU A 19 -11.50 11.02 -18.78
C GLU A 19 -10.87 9.98 -19.72
N TYR A 20 -9.71 9.41 -19.38
CA TYR A 20 -9.07 8.36 -20.18
C TYR A 20 -9.69 6.98 -19.92
N ASP A 21 -10.07 6.70 -18.67
CA ASP A 21 -10.72 5.43 -18.32
C ASP A 21 -11.67 5.58 -17.12
N PRO A 22 -12.96 5.24 -17.26
CA PRO A 22 -13.92 5.31 -16.16
C PRO A 22 -13.55 4.47 -14.94
N LEU A 23 -12.69 3.45 -15.07
CA LEU A 23 -12.22 2.69 -13.91
C LEU A 23 -11.36 3.53 -12.96
N PHE A 24 -10.74 4.62 -13.45
CA PHE A 24 -9.90 5.49 -12.64
C PHE A 24 -10.66 6.42 -11.69
N GLN A 25 -11.97 6.59 -11.86
CA GLN A 25 -12.81 7.32 -10.89
C GLN A 25 -12.75 6.68 -9.49
N HIS A 26 -12.43 5.38 -9.41
CA HIS A 26 -12.36 4.63 -8.16
C HIS A 26 -10.99 4.71 -7.48
N ILE A 27 -10.02 5.44 -8.03
CA ILE A 27 -8.71 5.57 -7.38
C ILE A 27 -8.88 6.35 -6.07
N SER A 28 -8.49 5.72 -4.98
CA SER A 28 -8.53 6.31 -3.64
C SER A 28 -7.28 7.14 -3.31
N ARG A 29 -6.13 6.79 -3.89
CA ARG A 29 -4.85 7.46 -3.65
C ARG A 29 -3.89 7.21 -4.81
N ILE A 30 -3.10 8.24 -5.12
CA ILE A 30 -1.94 8.15 -6.01
C ILE A 30 -0.71 8.59 -5.24
N PHE A 31 0.39 7.87 -5.39
CA PHE A 31 1.70 8.31 -4.91
C PHE A 31 2.80 7.85 -5.84
N VAL A 32 3.98 8.44 -5.71
CA VAL A 32 5.13 8.17 -6.55
C VAL A 32 6.22 7.50 -5.71
N VAL A 33 6.86 6.49 -6.28
CA VAL A 33 8.02 5.84 -5.68
C VAL A 33 9.22 5.98 -6.62
N ALA A 34 10.40 6.20 -6.05
CA ALA A 34 11.65 6.17 -6.79
C ALA A 34 12.00 4.72 -7.10
N ALA A 35 12.25 4.40 -8.38
CA ALA A 35 12.82 3.11 -8.74
C ALA A 35 14.35 3.21 -8.60
N PRO A 36 14.99 2.42 -7.72
CA PRO A 36 16.44 2.50 -7.52
C PRO A 36 17.25 2.09 -8.75
N GLN A 37 16.72 1.18 -9.58
CA GLN A 37 17.44 0.57 -10.71
C GLN A 37 16.93 1.01 -12.09
N ALA A 38 15.63 1.22 -12.23
CA ALA A 38 15.08 1.87 -13.42
C ALA A 38 15.23 3.38 -13.24
N HIS A 39 15.91 4.10 -14.13
CA HIS A 39 16.17 5.55 -14.03
C HIS A 39 14.91 6.45 -14.10
N GLN A 40 13.73 5.93 -13.77
CA GLN A 40 12.45 6.61 -13.81
C GLN A 40 11.61 6.21 -12.60
N ASN A 41 10.98 7.19 -11.99
CA ASN A 41 10.00 6.98 -10.95
C ASN A 41 8.79 6.20 -11.47
N ILE A 42 8.04 5.61 -10.53
CA ILE A 42 6.85 4.80 -10.80
C ILE A 42 5.67 5.42 -10.06
N SER A 43 4.51 5.53 -10.73
CA SER A 43 3.27 5.92 -10.08
C SER A 43 2.54 4.68 -9.55
N VAL A 44 2.02 4.78 -8.34
CA VAL A 44 1.25 3.72 -7.67
C VAL A 44 -0.18 4.19 -7.51
N LEU A 45 -1.12 3.42 -8.07
CA LEU A 45 -2.55 3.66 -7.95
C LEU A 45 -3.14 2.71 -6.89
N VAL A 46 -3.85 3.29 -5.93
CA VAL A 46 -4.52 2.55 -4.86
C VAL A 46 -6.02 2.55 -5.12
N PHE A 47 -6.58 1.37 -5.32
CA PHE A 47 -8.01 1.15 -5.46
C PHE A 47 -8.59 0.64 -4.12
N PRO A 48 -9.85 0.98 -3.80
CA PRO A 48 -10.52 0.54 -2.58
C PRO A 48 -10.88 -0.95 -2.61
N ASP A 49 -11.09 -1.52 -3.81
CA ASP A 49 -11.44 -2.90 -4.06
C ASP A 49 -10.48 -3.58 -5.04
N VAL A 50 -10.40 -4.92 -4.93
CA VAL A 50 -9.50 -5.75 -5.76
C VAL A 50 -10.04 -5.87 -7.18
N ASP A 51 -11.35 -6.06 -7.36
CA ASP A 51 -12.00 -6.27 -8.66
C ASP A 51 -11.71 -5.12 -9.65
N THR A 52 -11.77 -3.87 -9.19
CA THR A 52 -11.47 -2.69 -10.02
C THR A 52 -9.99 -2.64 -10.38
N ALA A 53 -9.10 -2.95 -9.43
CA ALA A 53 -7.66 -3.04 -9.70
C ALA A 53 -7.36 -4.12 -10.75
N GLU A 54 -8.01 -5.29 -10.67
CA GLU A 54 -7.85 -6.39 -11.63
C GLU A 54 -8.32 -5.98 -13.03
N LYS A 55 -9.48 -5.30 -13.15
CA LYS A 55 -9.96 -4.78 -14.44
C LYS A 55 -8.98 -3.79 -15.08
N VAL A 56 -8.33 -2.95 -14.28
CA VAL A 56 -7.27 -2.05 -14.76
C VAL A 56 -6.05 -2.87 -15.21
N LEU A 57 -5.64 -3.87 -14.43
CA LEU A 57 -4.50 -4.74 -14.78
C LEU A 57 -4.71 -5.51 -16.08
N LEU A 58 -5.94 -5.92 -16.40
CA LEU A 58 -6.27 -6.59 -17.66
C LEU A 58 -5.95 -5.73 -18.90
N LYS A 59 -5.87 -4.41 -18.76
CA LYS A 59 -5.55 -3.51 -19.88
C LYS A 59 -4.09 -3.62 -20.31
N GLN A 60 -3.18 -3.93 -19.37
CA GLN A 60 -1.72 -4.01 -19.53
C GLN A 60 -1.04 -2.68 -19.96
N VAL A 61 -1.67 -1.90 -20.83
CA VAL A 61 -1.22 -0.61 -21.32
C VAL A 61 -2.40 0.37 -21.33
N ILE A 62 -2.15 1.61 -20.90
CA ILE A 62 -3.06 2.75 -21.02
C ILE A 62 -2.37 3.79 -21.89
N THR A 63 -3.10 4.47 -22.77
CA THR A 63 -2.54 5.56 -23.58
C THR A 63 -3.13 6.89 -23.12
N MET A 64 -2.26 7.83 -22.72
CA MET A 64 -2.64 9.20 -22.37
C MET A 64 -1.79 10.17 -23.20
N ASP A 65 -2.42 11.11 -23.88
CA ASP A 65 -1.76 12.13 -24.72
C ASP A 65 -0.76 11.55 -25.73
N GLY A 66 -1.08 10.37 -26.29
CA GLY A 66 -0.22 9.66 -27.24
C GLY A 66 0.97 8.93 -26.62
N GLN A 67 1.12 8.95 -25.29
CA GLN A 67 2.11 8.19 -24.56
C GLN A 67 1.50 6.93 -23.95
N ASN A 68 2.20 5.80 -24.09
CA ASN A 68 1.80 4.53 -23.50
C ASN A 68 2.37 4.37 -22.08
N TYR A 69 1.53 3.88 -21.18
CA TYR A 69 1.84 3.58 -19.80
C TYR A 69 1.54 2.12 -19.51
N THR A 70 2.55 1.36 -19.13
CA THR A 70 2.39 -0.03 -18.71
C THR A 70 1.78 -0.08 -17.31
N VAL A 71 0.72 -0.86 -17.15
CA VAL A 71 0.14 -1.21 -15.86
C VAL A 71 0.51 -2.62 -15.45
N SER A 72 0.89 -2.78 -14.19
CA SER A 72 1.33 -4.07 -13.64
C SER A 72 0.97 -4.20 -12.16
N THR A 73 0.94 -5.43 -11.67
CA THR A 73 0.57 -5.72 -10.28
C THR A 73 1.59 -5.14 -9.32
N ALA A 74 1.11 -4.48 -8.27
CA ALA A 74 1.92 -4.08 -7.12
C ALA A 74 1.89 -5.17 -6.04
N TYR A 75 3.05 -5.64 -5.62
CA TYR A 75 3.18 -6.57 -4.49
C TYR A 75 3.76 -5.84 -3.28
N VAL A 76 3.27 -6.17 -2.08
CA VAL A 76 3.76 -5.59 -0.83
C VAL A 76 4.24 -6.71 0.08
N THR A 77 5.40 -6.52 0.72
CA THR A 77 6.06 -7.50 1.58
C THR A 77 6.67 -6.85 2.82
N ASP A 78 6.77 -7.59 3.92
CA ASP A 78 7.58 -7.25 5.08
C ASP A 78 9.03 -7.74 4.98
N SER A 79 9.38 -8.55 3.96
CA SER A 79 10.73 -9.05 3.77
C SER A 79 11.63 -8.04 3.05
N TRP A 80 12.77 -7.71 3.67
CA TRP A 80 13.80 -6.81 3.13
C TRP A 80 14.71 -7.46 2.06
N SER A 81 14.55 -8.76 1.77
CA SER A 81 15.58 -9.55 1.07
C SER A 81 15.78 -9.28 -0.44
N SER A 82 15.12 -8.28 -1.03
CA SER A 82 15.10 -8.07 -2.49
C SER A 82 15.70 -6.72 -2.89
N GLN A 83 16.45 -6.67 -4.00
CA GLN A 83 17.10 -5.44 -4.49
C GLN A 83 16.15 -4.43 -5.15
N ASN A 84 14.87 -4.79 -5.30
CA ASN A 84 13.83 -4.04 -6.02
C ASN A 84 12.62 -3.76 -5.12
N ILE A 85 12.88 -3.21 -3.94
CA ILE A 85 11.84 -2.83 -2.98
C ILE A 85 11.98 -1.38 -2.55
N VAL A 86 10.84 -0.76 -2.25
CA VAL A 86 10.76 0.61 -1.72
C VAL A 86 9.95 0.60 -0.42
N LEU A 87 10.47 1.19 0.64
CA LEU A 87 9.76 1.34 1.90
C LEU A 87 8.50 2.19 1.71
N LEU A 88 7.34 1.67 2.11
CA LEU A 88 6.08 2.42 2.17
C LEU A 88 5.98 3.12 3.52
N ASN A 89 6.36 4.40 3.56
CA ASN A 89 6.45 5.19 4.79
C ASN A 89 5.10 5.46 5.51
N THR A 90 3.97 4.95 5.01
CA THR A 90 2.65 5.07 5.67
C THR A 90 1.94 3.73 5.80
N MET A 91 2.62 2.59 5.68
CA MET A 91 2.01 1.27 5.77
C MET A 91 2.82 0.33 6.67
N VAL A 92 2.11 -0.38 7.54
CA VAL A 92 2.70 -1.29 8.53
C VAL A 92 1.92 -2.61 8.56
N PHE A 93 2.63 -3.71 8.65
CA PHE A 93 2.06 -5.04 8.82
C PHE A 93 2.08 -5.44 10.29
N LEU A 94 0.93 -5.96 10.76
CA LEU A 94 0.82 -6.73 11.99
C LEU A 94 0.55 -8.17 11.61
N THR A 95 1.51 -9.06 11.86
CA THR A 95 1.36 -10.49 11.62
C THR A 95 1.06 -11.23 12.92
N GLN A 96 0.55 -12.46 12.81
CA GLN A 96 0.09 -13.29 13.92
C GLN A 96 -1.15 -12.73 14.63
N VAL A 97 -1.95 -11.93 13.93
CA VAL A 97 -3.23 -11.40 14.42
C VAL A 97 -4.28 -12.52 14.37
N PRO A 98 -4.91 -12.90 15.51
CA PRO A 98 -5.99 -13.89 15.53
C PRO A 98 -7.19 -13.48 14.66
N SER A 99 -7.90 -14.45 14.09
CA SER A 99 -9.03 -14.21 13.18
C SER A 99 -10.27 -13.59 13.85
N SER A 100 -10.36 -13.65 15.18
CA SER A 100 -11.42 -13.06 16.00
C SER A 100 -11.25 -11.56 16.25
N VAL A 101 -10.04 -11.03 16.02
CA VAL A 101 -9.68 -9.64 16.34
C VAL A 101 -10.29 -8.69 15.32
N SER A 102 -10.97 -7.65 15.82
CA SER A 102 -11.53 -6.55 15.02
C SER A 102 -10.54 -5.39 14.85
N ASP A 103 -10.90 -4.44 13.99
CA ASP A 103 -10.14 -3.20 13.82
C ASP A 103 -10.09 -2.38 15.13
N THR A 104 -11.20 -2.34 15.86
CA THR A 104 -11.33 -1.67 17.14
C THR A 104 -10.38 -2.29 18.17
N ASP A 105 -10.34 -3.62 18.24
CA ASP A 105 -9.42 -4.34 19.15
C ASP A 105 -7.95 -4.01 18.85
N ILE A 106 -7.58 -3.90 17.56
CA ILE A 106 -6.22 -3.50 17.15
C ILE A 106 -5.92 -2.08 17.62
N LEU A 107 -6.83 -1.14 17.36
CA LEU A 107 -6.66 0.27 17.72
C LEU A 107 -6.56 0.47 19.23
N GLU A 108 -7.29 -0.30 20.03
CA GLU A 108 -7.20 -0.27 21.50
C GLU A 108 -5.86 -0.74 22.05
N LYS A 109 -5.10 -1.53 21.29
CA LYS A 109 -3.73 -1.93 21.67
C LYS A 109 -2.67 -0.90 21.32
N LEU A 110 -3.00 0.13 20.54
CA LEU A 110 -2.05 1.15 20.11
C LEU A 110 -2.05 2.33 21.10
N PRO A 111 -0.88 2.92 21.39
CA PRO A 111 -0.81 4.20 22.09
C PRO A 111 -1.60 5.29 21.34
N GLU A 112 -2.23 6.21 22.07
CA GLU A 112 -3.14 7.22 21.50
C GLU A 112 -2.52 8.04 20.37
N ASN A 113 -1.24 8.41 20.48
CA ASN A 113 -0.53 9.14 19.41
C ASN A 113 -0.38 8.34 18.11
N ILE A 114 -0.21 7.01 18.20
CA ILE A 114 -0.16 6.12 17.04
C ILE A 114 -1.57 5.87 16.53
N LYS A 115 -2.52 5.57 17.42
CA LYS A 115 -3.92 5.34 17.09
C LYS A 115 -4.53 6.50 16.31
N SER A 116 -4.27 7.75 16.71
CA SER A 116 -4.74 8.94 15.99
C SER A 116 -4.12 9.10 14.59
N SER A 117 -2.97 8.48 14.35
CA SER A 117 -2.32 8.47 13.03
C SER A 117 -2.84 7.37 12.10
N VAL A 118 -3.57 6.38 12.61
CA VAL A 118 -4.13 5.29 11.79
C VAL A 118 -5.34 5.80 11.03
N SER A 119 -5.25 5.82 9.70
CA SER A 119 -6.37 6.19 8.82
C SER A 119 -7.22 4.99 8.40
N LYS A 120 -6.63 3.79 8.35
CA LYS A 120 -7.34 2.56 7.97
C LYS A 120 -6.68 1.31 8.55
N VAL A 121 -7.49 0.33 8.90
CA VAL A 121 -7.07 -1.03 9.26
C VAL A 121 -7.69 -2.00 8.26
N ASN A 122 -6.88 -2.79 7.56
CA ASN A 122 -7.37 -3.88 6.70
C ASN A 122 -6.97 -5.22 7.32
N ILE A 123 -7.95 -6.03 7.71
CA ILE A 123 -7.72 -7.33 8.34
C ILE A 123 -7.85 -8.44 7.28
N HIS A 124 -6.81 -9.27 7.20
CA HIS A 124 -6.70 -10.47 6.39
C HIS A 124 -6.65 -11.67 7.34
N ALA A 125 -7.80 -11.99 7.93
CA ALA A 125 -7.93 -13.04 8.94
C ALA A 125 -7.43 -14.41 8.45
N GLU A 126 -7.65 -14.70 7.17
CA GLU A 126 -7.19 -15.91 6.48
C GLU A 126 -5.66 -16.03 6.41
N LYS A 127 -4.95 -14.91 6.55
CA LYS A 127 -3.47 -14.84 6.57
C LYS A 127 -2.91 -14.49 7.94
N SER A 128 -3.76 -14.37 8.97
CA SER A 128 -3.37 -13.85 10.30
C SER A 128 -2.58 -12.54 10.21
N LEU A 129 -3.02 -11.64 9.31
CA LEU A 129 -2.36 -10.39 8.96
C LEU A 129 -3.35 -9.23 9.11
N ALA A 130 -2.88 -8.12 9.66
CA ALA A 130 -3.55 -6.83 9.54
C ALA A 130 -2.58 -5.82 8.91
N VAL A 131 -3.12 -4.94 8.07
CA VAL A 131 -2.38 -3.85 7.44
C VAL A 131 -2.91 -2.54 7.96
N LEU A 132 -2.04 -1.79 8.64
CA LEU A 132 -2.32 -0.43 9.10
C LEU A 132 -1.86 0.58 8.05
N ILE A 133 -2.75 1.51 7.71
CA ILE A 133 -2.42 2.69 6.91
C ILE A 133 -2.36 3.89 7.84
N LEU A 134 -1.25 4.62 7.78
CA LEU A 134 -1.04 5.84 8.56
C LEU A 134 -1.33 7.07 7.70
N ASN A 135 -1.81 8.15 8.31
CA ASN A 135 -1.91 9.48 7.68
C ASN A 135 -0.62 10.31 7.86
N ASP A 136 0.21 9.94 8.84
CA ASP A 136 1.47 10.60 9.18
C ASP A 136 2.65 9.65 8.93
N PRO A 137 3.53 9.93 7.95
CA PRO A 137 4.67 9.08 7.67
C PRO A 137 5.73 9.08 8.78
N ASP A 138 5.80 10.12 9.61
CA ASP A 138 6.78 10.19 10.70
C ASP A 138 6.46 9.17 11.82
N MET A 139 5.22 8.71 11.87
CA MET A 139 4.75 7.74 12.85
C MET A 139 5.21 6.31 12.59
N ILE A 140 5.74 5.99 11.39
CA ILE A 140 6.26 4.63 11.12
C ILE A 140 7.35 4.23 12.09
N ASN A 141 8.29 5.13 12.38
CA ASN A 141 9.40 4.81 13.28
C ASN A 141 8.94 4.60 14.72
N SER A 142 7.81 5.20 15.11
CA SER A 142 7.22 5.04 16.43
C SER A 142 6.49 3.71 16.55
N ILE A 143 5.72 3.32 15.54
CA ILE A 143 4.95 2.07 15.56
C ILE A 143 5.83 0.82 15.43
N ILE A 144 6.87 0.84 14.59
CA ILE A 144 7.78 -0.32 14.46
C ILE A 144 8.60 -0.59 15.75
N LYS A 145 8.72 0.41 16.62
CA LYS A 145 9.37 0.28 17.94
C LYS A 145 8.42 -0.23 19.01
N LEU A 146 7.12 -0.38 18.71
CA LEU A 146 6.19 -1.01 19.64
C LEU A 146 6.54 -2.49 19.74
N ASN A 147 7.13 -2.84 20.87
CA ASN A 147 7.35 -4.22 21.24
C ASN A 147 6.14 -4.67 22.06
N ASN A 148 5.70 -5.92 21.91
CA ASN A 148 4.72 -6.59 22.79
C ASN A 148 3.23 -6.28 22.56
N ILE A 149 2.79 -5.95 21.34
CA ILE A 149 1.35 -5.99 21.04
C ILE A 149 0.88 -7.44 21.15
N THR A 150 -0.02 -7.71 22.09
CA THR A 150 -0.50 -9.07 22.37
C THR A 150 -2.01 -9.15 22.18
N PHE A 151 -2.45 -10.12 21.38
CA PHE A 151 -3.86 -10.46 21.17
C PHE A 151 -4.09 -11.89 21.62
N GLU A 152 -5.06 -12.11 22.51
CA GLU A 152 -5.46 -13.47 22.96
C GLU A 152 -4.27 -14.37 23.38
N SER A 153 -3.25 -13.79 24.02
CA SER A 153 -2.00 -14.47 24.43
C SER A 153 -1.01 -14.80 23.31
N LYS A 154 -1.22 -14.30 22.09
CA LYS A 154 -0.24 -14.32 20.99
C LYS A 154 0.37 -12.94 20.80
N VAL A 155 1.70 -12.88 20.71
CA VAL A 155 2.42 -11.64 20.43
C VAL A 155 2.40 -11.40 18.93
N ALA A 156 1.76 -10.30 18.51
CA ALA A 156 1.79 -9.86 17.13
C ALA A 156 3.18 -9.31 16.78
N SER A 157 3.63 -9.57 15.56
CA SER A 157 4.87 -8.99 15.04
C SER A 157 4.54 -7.79 14.18
N ILE A 158 5.27 -6.69 14.40
CA ILE A 158 5.10 -5.44 13.64
C ILE A 158 6.27 -5.33 12.67
N ALA A 159 5.97 -5.08 11.40
CA ALA A 159 6.98 -4.87 10.37
C ALA A 159 6.61 -3.73 9.44
N PRO A 160 7.58 -2.94 8.95
CA PRO A 160 7.33 -1.98 7.89
C PRO A 160 6.95 -2.71 6.59
N ALA A 161 6.05 -2.10 5.82
CA ALA A 161 5.69 -2.61 4.51
C ALA A 161 6.61 -2.07 3.42
N HIS A 162 7.01 -2.94 2.49
CA HIS A 162 7.82 -2.60 1.33
C HIS A 162 7.06 -2.93 0.06
N LEU A 163 7.05 -2.01 -0.88
CA LEU A 163 6.52 -2.21 -2.22
C LEU A 163 7.58 -2.87 -3.10
N VAL A 164 7.26 -4.01 -3.69
CA VAL A 164 8.08 -4.66 -4.71
C VAL A 164 7.81 -3.97 -6.04
N ILE A 165 8.83 -3.31 -6.56
CA ILE A 165 8.76 -2.55 -7.81
C ILE A 165 9.20 -3.38 -9.02
N GLU A 166 9.87 -4.51 -8.82
CA GLU A 166 10.24 -5.42 -9.90
C GLU A 166 10.42 -6.81 -9.30
N LEU A 167 9.80 -7.81 -9.92
CA LEU A 167 10.02 -9.20 -9.54
C LEU A 167 11.36 -9.67 -10.14
N PRO A 168 12.17 -10.44 -9.40
CA PRO A 168 13.41 -11.01 -9.91
C PRO A 168 13.19 -12.02 -11.05
#